data_AF-K1PFZ9-F1
#
_entry.id   AF-K1PFZ9-F1
#
_cell.length_a   1.000
_cell.length_b   1.000
_cell.length_c   1.000
_cell.angle_alpha   90.00
_cell.angle_beta   90.00
_cell.angle_gamma   90.00
#
_symmetry.space_group_name_H-M   'P 1'
#
loop_
_entity.id
_entity.type
_entity.pdbx_description
1 polymer ?
#
loop_
_entity_poly.entity_id
_entity_poly.type
_entity_poly.pdbx_seq_one_letter_code
_entity_poly.pdbx_strand_id
1 'polypeptide(L)'
;MDQFKDLHKEAEGLKNAGYNTGEIKKDISNMEDEKEQLIKRVERLKRKVESHPNSTTMMNVARNLRLERDREKKLAEQRQEQSTLVSSVESTKSKAEIFNMKIREFGDFSLS
;
A
#
# COMPACT_ATOMS: atom_id res chain seq x y z
N MET A 1 27.57 43.58 19.31
CA MET A 1 27.90 43.03 17.98
C MET A 1 27.64 41.53 17.91
N ASP A 2 28.00 40.75 18.92
CA ASP A 2 27.82 39.29 18.89
C ASP A 2 26.36 38.85 18.90
N GLN A 3 25.51 39.51 19.68
CA GLN A 3 24.07 39.25 19.70
C GLN A 3 23.39 39.49 18.32
N PHE A 4 23.87 40.47 17.55
CA PHE A 4 23.38 40.69 16.18
C PHE A 4 23.83 39.57 15.23
N LYS A 5 25.09 39.12 15.36
CA LYS A 5 25.61 38.01 14.55
C LYS A 5 24.90 36.70 14.86
N ASP A 6 24.60 36.44 16.13
CA ASP A 6 23.88 35.23 16.55
C ASP A 6 22.43 35.24 16.04
N LEU A 7 21.71 36.36 16.21
CA LEU A 7 20.36 36.53 15.67
C LEU A 7 20.32 36.44 14.14
N HIS A 8 21.30 37.04 13.45
CA HIS A 8 21.39 36.95 11.99
C HIS A 8 21.68 35.52 11.53
N LYS A 9 22.54 34.77 12.24
CA LYS A 9 22.84 33.37 11.95
C LYS A 9 21.63 32.47 12.17
N GLU A 10 20.84 32.72 13.22
CA GLU A 10 19.59 32.02 13.49
C GLU A 10 18.52 32.32 12.42
N ALA A 11 18.36 33.59 12.05
CA ALA A 11 17.42 34.01 11.00
C ALA A 11 17.77 33.42 9.62
N GLU A 12 19.05 33.43 9.25
CA GLU A 12 19.52 32.79 8.01
C GLU A 12 19.42 31.26 8.10
N GLY A 13 19.61 30.66 9.28
CA GLY A 13 19.38 29.24 9.52
C GLY A 13 17.92 28.84 9.30
N LEU A 14 16.96 29.62 9.82
CA LEU A 14 15.53 29.38 9.64
C LEU A 14 15.07 29.62 8.19
N LYS A 15 15.60 30.65 7.53
CA LYS A 15 15.33 30.95 6.11
C LYS A 15 15.86 29.85 5.19
N ASN A 16 17.05 29.33 5.49
CA ASN A 16 17.63 28.19 4.78
C ASN A 16 16.99 26.84 5.20
N ALA A 17 16.29 26.75 6.32
CA ALA A 17 15.46 25.58 6.63
C ALA A 17 14.15 25.55 5.82
N GLY A 18 13.83 26.63 5.10
CA GLY A 18 12.59 26.80 4.32
C GLY A 18 12.46 25.96 3.04
N TYR A 19 13.41 25.09 2.71
CA TYR A 19 13.49 24.36 1.43
C TYR A 19 12.33 23.43 1.10
N ASN A 20 11.34 23.21 1.98
CA ASN A 20 10.23 22.29 1.70
C ASN A 20 8.87 23.00 1.47
N THR A 21 8.70 24.24 1.93
CA THR A 21 7.34 24.85 1.90
C THR A 21 6.90 25.29 0.50
N GLY A 22 7.84 25.69 -0.35
CA GLY A 22 7.56 26.06 -1.75
C GLY A 22 7.17 24.85 -2.60
N GLU A 23 7.87 23.73 -2.40
CA GLU A 23 7.59 22.46 -3.08
C GLU A 23 6.25 21.89 -2.62
N ILE A 24 5.97 21.87 -1.30
CA ILE A 24 4.66 21.45 -0.78
C ILE A 24 3.52 22.31 -1.35
N LYS A 25 3.67 23.64 -1.41
CA LYS A 25 2.65 24.52 -2.01
C LYS A 25 2.42 24.21 -3.49
N LYS A 26 3.50 23.94 -4.23
CA LYS A 26 3.43 23.55 -5.63
C LYS A 26 2.72 22.20 -5.79
N ASP A 27 3.05 21.23 -4.96
CA ASP A 27 2.41 19.90 -4.99
C ASP A 27 0.92 19.99 -4.64
N ILE A 28 0.56 20.80 -3.63
CA ILE A 28 -0.85 21.06 -3.32
C ILE A 28 -1.57 21.66 -4.53
N SER A 29 -1.00 22.70 -5.15
CA SER A 29 -1.59 23.32 -6.34
C SER A 29 -1.75 22.30 -7.48
N ASN A 30 -0.76 21.45 -7.71
CA ASN A 30 -0.83 20.40 -8.73
C ASN A 30 -1.93 19.38 -8.41
N MET A 31 -2.05 18.94 -7.15
CA MET A 31 -3.10 18.02 -6.72
C MET A 31 -4.50 18.64 -6.84
N GLU A 32 -4.64 19.94 -6.59
CA GLU A 32 -5.89 20.67 -6.79
C GLU A 32 -6.27 20.76 -8.26
N ASP A 33 -5.31 21.05 -9.14
CA ASP A 33 -5.51 21.07 -10.59
C ASP A 33 -5.88 19.67 -11.12
N GLU A 34 -5.20 18.62 -10.66
CA GLU A 34 -5.51 17.23 -11.02
C GLU A 34 -6.92 16.84 -10.56
N LYS A 35 -7.29 17.19 -9.32
CA LYS A 35 -8.64 16.97 -8.81
C LYS A 35 -9.69 17.64 -9.69
N GLU A 36 -9.47 18.90 -10.05
CA GLU A 36 -10.39 19.66 -10.91
C GLU A 36 -10.51 19.03 -12.31
N GLN A 37 -9.40 18.58 -12.90
CA GLN A 37 -9.41 17.85 -14.16
C GLN A 37 -10.17 16.53 -14.06
N LEU A 38 -9.99 15.78 -12.97
CA LEU A 38 -10.70 14.54 -12.71
C LEU A 38 -12.22 14.77 -12.57
N ILE A 39 -12.63 15.81 -11.84
CA ILE A 39 -14.04 16.18 -11.69
C ILE A 39 -14.65 16.47 -13.07
N LYS A 40 -14.03 17.34 -13.87
CA LYS A 40 -14.50 17.66 -15.23
C LYS A 40 -14.61 16.42 -16.12
N ARG A 41 -13.65 15.49 -16.01
CA ARG A 41 -13.68 14.22 -16.75
C ARG A 41 -14.84 13.33 -16.30
N VAL A 42 -15.05 13.19 -15.00
CA VAL A 42 -16.15 12.41 -14.41
C VAL A 42 -17.49 12.98 -14.85
N GLU A 43 -17.67 14.30 -14.80
CA GLU A 43 -18.91 14.94 -15.24
C GLU A 43 -19.21 14.69 -16.72
N ARG A 44 -18.21 14.81 -17.60
CA ARG A 44 -18.36 14.51 -19.03
C ARG A 44 -18.76 13.06 -19.25
N LEU A 45 -18.16 12.12 -18.52
CA LEU A 45 -18.50 10.69 -18.61
C LEU A 45 -19.91 10.42 -18.10
N LYS A 46 -20.28 11.01 -16.95
CA LYS A 46 -21.60 10.89 -16.35
C LYS A 46 -22.69 11.33 -17.33
N ARG A 47 -22.54 12.49 -17.98
CA ARG A 47 -23.48 12.98 -19.01
C ARG A 47 -23.64 11.99 -20.18
N LYS A 48 -22.53 11.41 -20.67
CA LYS A 48 -22.58 10.40 -21.75
C LYS A 48 -23.31 9.14 -21.30
N VAL A 49 -23.05 8.66 -20.10
CA VAL A 49 -23.69 7.45 -19.56
C VAL A 49 -25.18 7.68 -19.32
N GLU A 50 -25.56 8.80 -18.69
CA GLU A 50 -26.96 9.12 -18.40
C GLU A 50 -27.79 9.32 -19.67
N SER A 51 -27.18 9.75 -20.77
CA SER A 51 -27.85 9.86 -22.08
C SER A 51 -28.18 8.50 -22.72
N HIS A 52 -27.63 7.40 -22.22
CA HIS A 52 -27.90 6.07 -22.75
C HIS A 52 -29.17 5.46 -22.13
N PRO A 53 -30.05 4.83 -22.94
CA PRO A 53 -31.17 4.06 -22.41
C PRO A 53 -30.69 2.98 -21.42
N ASN A 54 -31.47 2.70 -20.38
CA ASN A 54 -31.16 1.70 -19.36
C ASN A 54 -29.82 1.91 -18.61
N SER A 55 -29.27 3.12 -18.66
CA SER A 55 -27.98 3.46 -18.03
C SER A 55 -27.92 3.13 -16.54
N THR A 56 -28.99 3.36 -15.78
CA THR A 56 -29.07 3.02 -14.35
C THR A 56 -28.87 1.52 -14.10
N THR A 57 -29.56 0.66 -14.87
CA THR A 57 -29.44 -0.78 -14.74
C THR A 57 -28.03 -1.25 -15.12
N MET A 58 -27.49 -0.75 -16.23
CA MET A 58 -26.12 -1.07 -16.65
C MET A 58 -25.08 -0.63 -15.60
N MET A 59 -25.25 0.54 -15.01
CA MET A 59 -24.36 1.05 -13.96
C MET A 59 -24.40 0.19 -12.71
N ASN A 60 -25.58 -0.30 -12.31
CA ASN A 60 -25.72 -1.22 -11.19
C ASN A 60 -25.02 -2.55 -11.46
N VAL A 61 -25.19 -3.13 -12.65
CA VAL A 61 -24.51 -4.36 -13.06
C VAL A 61 -22.99 -4.17 -13.09
N ALA A 62 -22.51 -3.08 -13.71
CA ALA A 62 -21.08 -2.77 -13.77
C ALA A 62 -20.48 -2.56 -12.37
N ARG A 63 -21.21 -1.90 -11.46
CA ARG A 63 -20.81 -1.73 -10.07
C ARG A 63 -20.68 -3.08 -9.35
N ASN A 64 -21.67 -3.95 -9.49
CA ASN A 64 -21.65 -5.27 -8.86
C ASN A 64 -20.50 -6.12 -9.40
N LEU A 65 -20.30 -6.14 -10.72
CA LEU A 65 -19.17 -6.84 -11.34
C LEU A 65 -17.82 -6.34 -10.82
N ARG A 66 -17.66 -5.01 -10.65
CA ARG A 66 -16.44 -4.43 -10.09
C ARG A 66 -16.19 -4.92 -8.65
N LEU A 67 -17.23 -4.90 -7.81
CA LEU A 67 -17.11 -5.36 -6.42
C LEU A 67 -16.76 -6.85 -6.32
N GLU A 68 -17.37 -7.68 -7.17
CA GLU A 68 -17.06 -9.12 -7.20
C GLU A 68 -15.62 -9.37 -7.67
N ARG A 69 -15.12 -8.61 -8.65
CA ARG A 69 -13.71 -8.70 -9.08
C ARG A 69 -12.74 -8.23 -8.00
N ASP A 70 -13.06 -7.15 -7.29
CA ASP A 70 -12.24 -6.66 -6.18
C ASP A 70 -12.19 -7.72 -5.06
N ARG A 71 -13.32 -8.38 -4.79
CA ARG A 71 -13.41 -9.49 -3.82
C ARG A 71 -12.62 -10.71 -4.27
N GLU A 72 -12.75 -11.10 -5.54
CA GLU A 72 -12.00 -12.21 -6.15
C GLU A 72 -10.49 -11.98 -6.03
N LYS A 73 -10.03 -10.77 -6.40
CA LYS A 73 -8.61 -10.40 -6.29
C LYS A 73 -8.10 -10.53 -4.86
N LYS A 74 -8.84 -9.99 -3.88
CA LYS A 74 -8.48 -10.09 -2.47
C LYS A 74 -8.41 -11.54 -1.99
N LEU A 75 -9.37 -12.37 -2.39
CA LEU A 75 -9.36 -13.80 -2.06
C LEU A 75 -8.18 -14.53 -2.70
N ALA A 76 -7.82 -14.19 -3.93
CA ALA A 76 -6.67 -14.77 -4.62
C ALA A 76 -5.35 -14.43 -3.90
N GLU A 77 -5.18 -13.16 -3.51
CA GLU A 77 -4.05 -12.69 -2.70
C GLU A 77 -3.97 -13.44 -1.37
N GLN A 78 -5.08 -13.54 -0.63
CA GLN A 78 -5.15 -14.27 0.64
C GLN A 78 -4.82 -15.76 0.48
N ARG A 79 -5.31 -16.41 -0.58
CA ARG A 79 -4.99 -17.81 -0.86
C ARG A 79 -3.50 -18.00 -1.14
N GLN A 80 -2.88 -17.09 -1.90
CA GLN A 80 -1.46 -17.17 -2.20
C GLN A 80 -0.61 -16.97 -0.94
N GLU A 81 -1.00 -16.02 -0.08
CA GLU A 81 -0.35 -15.78 1.20
C GLU A 81 -0.45 -17.00 2.11
N GLN A 82 -1.65 -17.58 2.26
CA GLN A 82 -1.87 -18.79 3.06
C GLN A 82 -1.08 -19.98 2.52
N SER A 83 -1.03 -20.17 1.20
CA SER A 83 -0.23 -21.23 0.58
C SER A 83 1.24 -21.08 0.92
N THR A 84 1.78 -19.87 0.82
CA THR A 84 3.18 -19.57 1.17
C THR A 84 3.44 -19.85 2.65
N LEU A 85 2.52 -19.44 3.53
CA LEU A 85 2.64 -19.65 4.96
C LEU A 85 2.65 -21.15 5.32
N VAL A 86 1.74 -21.93 4.74
CA VAL A 86 1.67 -23.39 4.94
C VAL A 86 2.99 -24.04 4.53
N SER A 87 3.50 -23.75 3.33
CA SER A 87 4.79 -24.32 2.87
C SER A 87 5.97 -23.95 3.78
N SER A 88 5.98 -22.73 4.33
CA SER A 88 7.00 -22.29 5.28
C SER A 88 6.94 -23.06 6.61
N VAL A 89 5.73 -23.24 7.14
CA VAL A 89 5.49 -24.02 8.37
C VAL A 89 5.87 -25.48 8.18
N GLU A 90 5.50 -26.09 7.04
CA GLU A 90 5.87 -27.46 6.70
C GLU A 90 7.39 -27.64 6.63
N SER A 91 8.10 -26.71 5.98
CA SER A 91 9.57 -26.74 5.93
C SER A 91 10.19 -26.69 7.32
N THR A 92 9.65 -25.84 8.20
CA THR A 92 10.13 -25.68 9.58
C THR A 92 9.86 -26.94 10.40
N LYS A 93 8.66 -27.52 10.26
CA LYS A 93 8.29 -28.78 10.90
C LYS A 93 9.24 -29.91 10.49
N SER A 94 9.50 -30.09 9.19
CA SER A 94 10.42 -31.13 8.70
C SER A 94 11.83 -30.98 9.28
N LYS A 95 12.34 -29.74 9.41
CA LYS A 95 13.64 -29.49 10.04
C LYS A 95 13.65 -29.90 11.52
N ALA A 96 12.57 -29.61 12.25
CA ALA A 96 12.44 -30.01 13.65
C ALA A 96 12.36 -31.53 13.80
N GLU A 97 11.64 -32.23 12.92
CA GLU A 97 11.57 -33.70 12.90
C GLU A 97 12.95 -34.32 12.65
N ILE A 98 13.71 -33.81 11.68
CA ILE A 98 15.09 -34.25 11.43
C ILE A 98 15.98 -34.01 12.65
N PHE A 99 15.85 -32.85 13.30
CA PHE A 99 16.62 -32.54 14.50
C PHE A 99 16.28 -33.49 15.67
N ASN A 100 15.00 -33.76 15.90
CA ASN A 100 14.56 -34.71 16.93
C ASN A 100 15.06 -36.13 16.66
N MET A 101 15.08 -36.56 15.40
CA MET A 101 15.63 -37.87 15.01
C MET A 101 17.11 -37.98 15.37
N LYS A 102 17.92 -36.95 15.06
CA LYS A 102 19.33 -36.89 15.43
C LYS A 102 19.53 -36.98 16.95
N ILE A 103 18.74 -36.24 17.74
CA ILE A 103 18.84 -36.31 19.21
C ILE A 103 18.60 -37.73 19.72
N ARG A 104 17.59 -38.43 19.19
CA ARG A 104 17.31 -39.83 19.58
C ARG A 104 18.49 -40.75 19.29
N GLU A 105 19.05 -40.67 18.07
CA GLU A 105 20.22 -41.46 17.70
C GLU A 105 21.43 -41.20 18.63
N PHE A 106 21.70 -39.94 18.99
CA PHE A 106 22.75 -39.61 19.96
C PHE A 106 22.46 -40.11 21.38
N GLY A 107 21.19 -40.08 21.81
CA GLY A 107 20.76 -40.60 23.12
C GLY A 107 20.97 -42.11 23.23
N ASP A 108 20.60 -42.86 22.20
CA ASP A 108 20.77 -44.32 22.14
C ASP A 108 22.25 -44.74 22.13
N PHE A 109 23.12 -43.95 21.47
CA PHE A 109 24.59 -44.14 21.51
C PHE A 109 25.23 -43.85 22.87
N SER A 110 24.61 -43.02 23.71
CA SER A 110 25.14 -42.66 25.03
C SER A 110 24.79 -43.66 26.16
N LEU A 111 23.82 -44.55 25.90
CA LEU A 111 23.30 -45.54 26.84
C LEU A 111 23.81 -46.98 26.59
N SER A 112 24.62 -47.19 25.55
CA SER A 112 25.34 -48.45 25.26
C SER A 112 26.80 -48.37 25.66
#